data_AF-G4ZYJ1-F1
#
_entry.id   AF-G4ZYJ1-F1
#
_cell.length_a   1.000
_cell.length_b   1.000
_cell.length_c   1.000
_cell.angle_alpha   90.00
_cell.angle_beta   90.00
_cell.angle_gamma   90.00
#
_symmetry.space_group_name_H-M   'P 1'
#
loop_
_entity.id
_entity.type
_entity.pdbx_description
1 polymer ?
#
loop_
_entity_poly.entity_id
_entity_poly.type
_entity_poly.pdbx_seq_one_letter_code
_entity_poly.pdbx_strand_id
1 'polypeptide(L)' 'HRCSIEVKTLNDNCKVISEFTYTVPEATGKICLARLGPQFTLDVAGMRI' A
#
# COMPACT_ATOMS: atom_id res chain seq x y z
N HIS A 1 -15.97 -4.44 -1.29
CA HIS A 1 -14.94 -5.19 -2.05
C HIS A 1 -13.98 -5.85 -1.08
N ARG A 2 -13.76 -7.17 -1.18
CA ARG A 2 -12.74 -7.85 -0.38
C ARG A 2 -11.40 -7.58 -1.05
N CYS A 3 -10.53 -6.80 -0.44
CA CYS A 3 -9.22 -6.49 -1.00
C CYS A 3 -8.15 -6.76 0.05
N SER A 4 -7.05 -7.39 -0.37
CA SER A 4 -5.84 -7.42 0.44
C SER A 4 -5.16 -6.06 0.37
N ILE A 5 -4.49 -5.66 1.44
CA ILE A 5 -3.77 -4.38 1.51
C ILE A 5 -2.28 -4.66 1.60
N GLU A 6 -1.52 -4.20 0.62
CA GLU A 6 -0.07 -4.22 0.62
C GLU A 6 0.46 -2.85 1.03
N VAL A 7 1.31 -2.80 2.05
CA VAL A 7 1.96 -1.58 2.53
C VAL A 7 3.46 -1.71 2.25
N LYS A 8 3.98 -0.84 1.37
CA LYS A 8 5.42 -0.70 1.13
C LYS A 8 5.93 0.51 1.90
N THR A 9 6.81 0.29 2.87
CA THR A 9 7.50 1.38 3.56
C THR A 9 8.70 1.80 2.73
N LEU A 10 8.82 3.09 2.47
CA LEU A 10 9.90 3.71 1.72
C LEU A 10 10.85 4.45 2.69
N ASN A 11 12.12 4.56 2.31
CA ASN A 11 13.04 5.53 2.90
C ASN A 11 12.94 6.89 2.17
N ASP A 12 13.70 7.88 2.64
CA ASP A 12 13.71 9.24 2.07
C ASP A 12 14.15 9.30 0.60
N ASN A 13 14.79 8.24 0.09
CA ASN A 13 15.14 8.08 -1.32
C ASN A 13 14.05 7.35 -2.13
N CYS A 14 12.84 7.24 -1.60
CA CYS A 14 11.71 6.51 -2.18
C CYS A 14 11.99 5.02 -2.48
N LYS A 15 12.99 4.41 -1.83
CA LYS A 15 13.28 2.97 -1.98
C LYS A 15 12.50 2.18 -0.93
N VAL A 16 11.91 1.06 -1.36
CA VAL A 16 11.23 0.13 -0.46
C VAL A 16 12.23 -0.46 0.52
N ILE A 17 11.96 -0.30 1.81
CA ILE A 17 12.75 -0.86 2.92
C ILE A 17 11.99 -1.97 3.66
N SER A 18 10.67 -1.99 3.59
CA SER A 18 9.86 -3.09 4.11
C SER A 18 8.54 -3.21 3.37
N GLU A 19 7.98 -4.42 3.37
CA GLU A 19 6.68 -4.71 2.79
C GLU A 19 5.87 -5.54 3.78
N PHE A 20 4.59 -5.20 3.95
CA PHE A 20 3.65 -5.94 4.77
C PHE A 20 2.31 -6.07 4.05
N THR A 21 1.75 -7.28 4.06
CA THR A 21 0.47 -7.56 3.40
C THR A 21 -0.57 -8.02 4.41
N TYR A 22 -1.65 -7.25 4.52
CA TYR A 22 -2.88 -7.67 5.20
C TYR A 22 -3.73 -8.47 4.22
N THR A 23 -3.73 -9.78 4.41
CA THR A 23 -4.47 -10.70 3.55
C THR A 23 -5.88 -10.92 4.09
N VAL A 24 -6.88 -10.86 3.23
CA VAL A 24 -8.25 -11.22 3.56
C VAL A 24 -8.63 -12.48 2.77
N PRO A 25 -9.26 -13.50 3.37
CA PRO A 25 -9.78 -14.64 2.62
C PRO A 25 -10.72 -14.18 1.50
N GLU A 26 -10.62 -14.81 0.33
CA GLU A 26 -11.45 -14.50 -0.84
C GLU A 26 -11.32 -13.04 -1.31
N ALA A 27 -10.12 -12.45 -1.21
CA ALA A 27 -9.85 -11.14 -1.77
C ALA A 27 -10.03 -11.14 -3.30
N THR A 28 -10.89 -10.24 -3.77
CA THR A 28 -11.18 -9.98 -5.19
C THR A 28 -10.24 -8.94 -5.81
N GLY A 29 -9.37 -8.33 -5.01
CA GLY A 29 -8.43 -7.29 -5.47
C GLY A 29 -7.33 -7.01 -4.45
N LYS A 30 -6.38 -6.14 -4.83
CA LYS A 30 -5.28 -5.70 -3.98
C LYS A 30 -5.16 -4.17 -4.01
N ILE A 31 -5.01 -3.54 -2.85
CA ILE A 31 -4.74 -2.10 -2.71
C ILE A 31 -3.29 -1.96 -2.28
N CYS A 32 -2.54 -1.11 -2.96
CA CYS A 32 -1.14 -0.82 -2.62
C CYS A 32 -1.04 0.55 -1.95
N LEU A 33 -0.34 0.60 -0.81
CA LEU A 33 -0.07 1.80 -0.04
C LEU A 33 1.44 2.00 0.04
N ALA A 34 1.91 3.22 -0.20
CA ALA A 34 3.27 3.63 0.10
C ALA A 34 3.30 4.37 1.45
N ARG A 35 4.25 4.04 2.32
CA ARG A 35 4.45 4.71 3.61
C ARG A 35 5.82 5.36 3.64
N LEU A 36 5.89 6.66 3.90
CA LEU A 36 7.13 7.40 4.12
C LEU A 36 7.12 7.99 5.55
N GLY A 37 7.93 7.42 6.45
CA GLY A 37 7.89 7.79 7.86
C GLY A 37 6.50 7.57 8.50
N PRO A 38 5.91 8.56 9.20
CA PRO A 38 4.53 8.46 9.72
C PRO A 38 3.45 8.76 8.66
N GLN A 39 3.82 9.19 7.45
CA GLN A 39 2.88 9.57 6.41
C GLN A 39 2.55 8.38 5.50
N PHE A 40 1.28 8.27 5.12
CA PHE A 40 0.80 7.30 4.14
C PHE A 40 0.41 8.03 2.86
N THR A 41 0.89 7.55 1.72
CA THR A 41 0.42 7.97 0.40
C THR A 41 -0.28 6.77 -0.24
N LEU A 42 -1.55 6.96 -0.59
CA LEU A 42 -2.34 5.97 -1.31
C LEU A 42 -2.20 6.26 -2.80
N ASP A 43 -1.49 5.39 -3.52
CA ASP A 43 -1.51 5.38 -4.98
C ASP A 43 -2.61 4.41 -5.42
N VAL A 44 -3.79 4.95 -5.71
CA VAL A 44 -4.79 4.22 -6.49
C VAL A 44 -4.73 4.76 -7.90
N ALA A 45 -4.30 3.93 -8.85
CA ALA A 45 -4.37 4.25 -10.27
C ALA A 45 -5.80 4.71 -10.62
N GLY A 46 -5.95 6.01 -10.93
CA GLY A 46 -7.22 6.63 -11.31
C GLY A 46 -8.01 7.34 -10.20
N MET A 47 -7.56 7.37 -8.94
CA MET A 47 -8.17 8.25 -7.92
C MET A 47 -7.37 9.55 -7.77
N ARG A 48 -8.02 10.67 -8.09
CA ARG A 48 -7.61 11.99 -7.59
C ARG A 48 -8.13 12.11 -6.16
N ILE A 49 -7.23 12.36 -5.20
CA ILE A 49 -7.56 12.90 -3.88
C ILE A 49 -7.35 14.40 -3.94
#